data_AF-A0A8B7DHT2-F1
#
_entry.id   AF-A0A8B7DHT2-F1
#
_cell.length_a   1.000
_cell.length_b   1.000
_cell.length_c   1.000
_cell.angle_alpha   90.00
_cell.angle_beta   90.00
_cell.angle_gamma   90.00
#
_symmetry.space_group_name_H-M   'P 1'
#
loop_
_entity.id
_entity.type
_entity.pdbx_description
1 polymer ?
#
loop_
_entity_poly.entity_id
_entity_poly.type
_entity_poly.pdbx_seq_one_letter_code
_entity_poly.pdbx_strand_id
1 'polypeptide(L)'
;YYGRGILVNADKSYLYICMNQNVVSSKAACYYSNITGDFMIGLDIRVGCVLGRHLITKELYAIHRNQRLYIYFNTIYKKWLGLTNQQFNEISQNLENQLMKNFEVDEDQFFTLGVNKWMGNAEGLFYRNDSFSFWAQRVKLAAKPVLARRYYTAKP
;
A
#
# COMPACT_ATOMS: atom_id res chain seq x y z
N TYR A 1 3.50 0.14 -9.63
CA TYR A 1 3.09 0.99 -8.51
C TYR A 1 3.86 0.56 -7.26
N TYR A 2 4.47 1.50 -6.53
CA TYR A 2 5.21 1.26 -5.30
C TYR A 2 5.15 2.53 -4.44
N GLY A 3 4.71 2.40 -3.18
CA GLY A 3 4.69 3.50 -2.20
C GLY A 3 3.45 3.51 -1.31
N ARG A 4 2.80 4.68 -1.17
CA ARG A 4 1.66 4.98 -0.29
C ARG A 4 0.32 4.80 -0.99
N GLY A 5 -0.50 3.87 -0.50
CA GLY A 5 -1.89 3.81 -0.93
C GLY A 5 -2.66 2.60 -0.40
N ILE A 6 -3.84 2.39 -0.96
CA ILE A 6 -4.76 1.34 -0.54
C ILE A 6 -5.18 0.46 -1.72
N LEU A 7 -5.44 -0.81 -1.43
CA LEU A 7 -6.19 -1.70 -2.31
C LEU A 7 -7.43 -2.15 -1.54
N VAL A 8 -8.60 -1.67 -1.96
CA VAL A 8 -9.86 -2.03 -1.31
C VAL A 8 -10.42 -3.30 -1.93
N ASN A 9 -10.80 -4.27 -1.11
CA ASN A 9 -11.55 -5.44 -1.53
C ASN A 9 -12.98 -5.33 -1.00
N ALA A 10 -13.85 -4.77 -1.82
CA ALA A 10 -15.22 -4.44 -1.45
C ALA A 10 -16.03 -5.69 -1.06
N ASP A 11 -15.91 -6.77 -1.83
CA ASP A 11 -16.67 -8.02 -1.64
C ASP A 11 -16.41 -8.67 -0.29
N LYS A 12 -15.23 -8.42 0.29
CA LYS A 12 -14.78 -9.06 1.52
C LYS A 12 -14.63 -8.07 2.68
N SER A 13 -15.06 -6.82 2.51
CA SER A 13 -15.05 -5.79 3.54
C SER A 13 -13.69 -5.58 4.21
N TYR A 14 -12.61 -5.71 3.45
CA TYR A 14 -11.25 -5.46 3.91
C TYR A 14 -10.45 -4.63 2.91
N LEU A 15 -9.31 -4.12 3.36
CA LEU A 15 -8.37 -3.42 2.50
C LEU A 15 -6.93 -3.75 2.87
N TYR A 16 -6.04 -3.59 1.90
CA TYR A 16 -4.60 -3.55 2.13
C TYR A 16 -4.14 -2.10 2.11
N ILE A 17 -3.31 -1.71 3.07
CA ILE A 17 -2.69 -0.39 3.12
C ILE A 17 -1.19 -0.60 2.96
N CYS A 18 -0.56 0.09 2.03
CA CYS A 18 0.88 0.11 1.89
C CYS A 18 1.39 1.52 2.16
N MET A 19 2.37 1.61 3.05
CA MET A 19 2.99 2.85 3.51
C MET A 19 4.49 2.71 3.40
N ASN A 20 4.97 2.68 2.16
CA ASN A 20 6.38 2.45 1.93
C ASN A 20 7.11 3.77 1.67
N GLN A 21 7.76 4.29 2.73
CA GLN A 21 8.58 5.51 2.68
C GLN A 21 10.08 5.22 2.78
N ASN A 22 10.49 3.97 3.08
CA ASN A 22 11.88 3.61 3.35
C ASN A 22 12.27 2.29 2.67
N VAL A 23 13.40 2.30 1.97
CA VAL A 23 13.92 1.13 1.24
C VAL A 23 14.36 0.00 2.20
N VAL A 24 14.86 0.34 3.40
CA VAL A 24 15.34 -0.61 4.40
C VAL A 24 14.65 -0.35 5.74
N SER A 25 13.91 -1.32 6.24
CA SER A 25 13.24 -1.27 7.55
C SER A 25 12.93 -2.68 8.03
N SER A 26 13.00 -2.89 9.35
CA SER A 26 12.55 -4.13 10.00
C SER A 26 11.04 -4.18 10.23
N LYS A 27 10.31 -3.09 9.93
CA LYS A 27 8.85 -3.00 10.06
C LYS A 27 8.16 -3.33 8.76
N ALA A 28 6.98 -3.95 8.83
CA ALA A 28 6.12 -4.18 7.67
C ALA A 28 5.85 -2.85 6.92
N ALA A 29 5.89 -2.87 5.59
CA ALA A 29 5.49 -1.71 4.78
C ALA A 29 4.00 -1.72 4.46
N CYS A 30 3.39 -2.90 4.43
CA CYS A 30 1.99 -3.09 4.10
C CYS A 30 1.25 -3.81 5.23
N TYR A 31 -0.05 -3.53 5.34
CA TYR A 31 -0.92 -3.99 6.39
C TYR A 31 -2.25 -4.46 5.79
N TYR A 32 -2.84 -5.48 6.40
CA TYR A 32 -4.22 -5.91 6.18
C TYR A 32 -5.11 -5.31 7.27
N SER A 33 -6.29 -4.82 6.87
CA SER A 33 -7.25 -4.15 7.76
C SER A 33 -8.69 -4.38 7.31
N ASN A 34 -9.67 -4.14 8.19
CA ASN A 34 -11.06 -3.93 7.76
C ASN A 34 -11.21 -2.62 6.97
N ILE A 35 -12.36 -2.44 6.33
CA ILE A 35 -12.69 -1.24 5.53
C ILE A 35 -12.43 0.08 6.28
N THR A 36 -12.73 0.13 7.57
CA THR A 36 -12.62 1.34 8.38
C THR A 36 -11.19 1.67 8.82
N GLY A 37 -10.26 0.71 8.76
CA GLY A 37 -8.90 0.91 9.25
C GLY A 37 -8.74 0.74 10.77
N ASP A 38 -9.67 0.09 11.47
CA ASP A 38 -9.68 0.01 12.94
C ASP A 38 -8.65 -0.96 13.52
N PHE A 39 -8.21 -1.96 12.74
CA PHE A 39 -7.13 -2.86 13.12
C PHE A 39 -6.11 -2.99 11.99
N MET A 40 -4.85 -3.31 12.32
CA MET A 40 -3.82 -3.50 11.30
C MET A 40 -2.96 -4.72 11.61
N ILE A 41 -2.93 -5.65 10.66
CA ILE A 41 -2.05 -6.82 10.70
C ILE A 41 -0.96 -6.59 9.67
N GLY A 42 0.30 -6.50 10.13
CA GLY A 42 1.44 -6.35 9.25
C GLY A 42 1.57 -7.53 8.28
N LEU A 43 1.73 -7.25 6.99
CA LEU A 43 2.17 -8.24 6.03
C LEU A 43 3.66 -8.54 6.25
N ASP A 44 4.15 -9.58 5.55
CA ASP A 44 5.56 -9.95 5.56
C ASP A 44 6.46 -8.73 5.23
N ILE A 45 7.56 -8.57 5.95
CA ILE A 45 8.49 -7.43 5.82
C ILE A 45 9.08 -7.26 4.40
N ARG A 46 9.03 -8.33 3.59
CA ARG A 46 9.47 -8.35 2.20
C ARG A 46 8.46 -7.71 1.25
N VAL A 47 7.21 -7.59 1.65
CA VAL A 47 6.15 -6.96 0.84
C VAL A 47 6.38 -5.46 0.81
N GLY A 48 6.70 -4.95 -0.38
CA GLY A 48 6.92 -3.52 -0.60
C GLY A 48 5.66 -2.77 -0.96
N CYS A 49 4.84 -3.33 -1.84
CA CYS A 49 3.54 -2.79 -2.23
C CYS A 49 2.64 -3.90 -2.76
N VAL A 50 1.36 -3.91 -2.38
CA VAL A 50 0.35 -4.85 -2.90
C VAL A 50 -0.13 -4.34 -4.25
N LEU A 51 -0.15 -5.22 -5.25
CA LEU A 51 -0.48 -4.89 -6.64
C LEU A 51 -1.89 -5.29 -7.04
N GLY A 52 -2.47 -6.30 -6.37
CA GLY A 52 -3.78 -6.82 -6.72
C GLY A 52 -3.96 -8.26 -6.29
N ARG A 53 -5.16 -8.79 -6.51
CA ARG A 53 -5.44 -10.22 -6.37
C ARG A 53 -5.67 -10.83 -7.73
N HIS A 54 -5.21 -12.06 -7.94
CA HIS A 54 -5.51 -12.75 -9.18
C HIS A 54 -7.01 -13.09 -9.25
N LEU A 55 -7.65 -12.78 -10.38
CA LEU A 55 -9.10 -12.92 -10.54
C LEU A 55 -9.61 -14.35 -10.32
N ILE A 56 -8.84 -15.35 -10.77
CA ILE A 56 -9.18 -16.78 -10.65
C ILE A 56 -8.65 -17.40 -9.35
N THR A 57 -7.33 -17.48 -9.17
CA THR A 57 -6.71 -18.16 -8.02
C THR A 57 -6.92 -17.42 -6.70
N LYS A 58 -7.33 -16.15 -6.74
CA LYS A 58 -7.58 -15.30 -5.58
C LYS A 58 -6.34 -15.03 -4.72
N GLU A 59 -5.15 -15.43 -5.19
CA GLU A 59 -3.83 -15.19 -4.60
C GLU A 59 -3.48 -13.69 -4.62
N LEU A 60 -2.70 -13.26 -3.64
CA LEU A 60 -2.30 -11.86 -3.49
C LEU A 60 -0.95 -11.62 -4.16
N TYR A 61 -0.88 -10.63 -5.04
CA TYR A 61 0.33 -10.26 -5.74
C TYR A 61 0.87 -8.93 -5.21
N ALA A 62 2.20 -8.85 -5.14
CA ALA A 62 2.91 -7.70 -4.61
C ALA A 62 4.24 -7.51 -5.33
N ILE A 63 4.82 -6.34 -5.17
CA ILE A 63 6.23 -6.09 -5.47
C ILE A 63 7.02 -6.15 -4.16
N HIS A 64 8.17 -6.80 -4.22
CA HIS A 64 9.10 -6.91 -3.11
C HIS A 64 9.63 -5.53 -2.70
N ARG A 65 10.05 -5.36 -1.44
CA ARG A 65 10.55 -4.10 -0.89
C ARG A 65 11.76 -3.54 -1.65
N ASN A 66 12.56 -4.41 -2.27
CA ASN A 66 13.68 -4.02 -3.13
C ASN A 66 13.27 -3.44 -4.50
N GLN A 67 11.96 -3.35 -4.80
CA GLN A 67 11.40 -2.81 -6.05
C GLN A 67 11.80 -3.55 -7.34
N ARG A 68 12.40 -4.74 -7.23
CA ARG A 68 12.97 -5.47 -8.38
C ARG A 68 12.38 -6.85 -8.61
N LEU A 69 11.73 -7.41 -7.59
CA LEU A 69 11.17 -8.75 -7.65
C LEU A 69 9.66 -8.69 -7.43
N TYR A 70 8.90 -9.28 -8.34
CA TYR A 70 7.48 -9.54 -8.11
C TYR A 70 7.33 -10.80 -7.26
N ILE A 71 6.37 -10.76 -6.35
CA ILE A 71 6.08 -11.86 -5.44
C ILE A 71 4.58 -12.09 -5.36
N TYR A 72 4.19 -13.31 -5.03
CA TYR A 72 2.80 -13.63 -4.73
C TYR A 72 2.70 -14.51 -3.50
N PHE A 73 1.60 -14.39 -2.77
CA PHE A 73 1.32 -15.23 -1.62
C PHE A 73 0.61 -16.49 -2.08
N ASN A 74 1.35 -17.60 -2.10
CA ASN A 74 0.77 -18.88 -2.44
C ASN A 74 -0.04 -19.42 -1.25
N THR A 75 -1.32 -19.65 -1.47
CA THR A 75 -2.26 -20.03 -0.40
C THR A 75 -2.12 -21.46 0.07
N ILE A 76 -1.50 -22.34 -0.72
CA ILE A 76 -1.25 -23.75 -0.39
C ILE A 76 -0.03 -23.84 0.53
N TYR A 77 1.10 -23.27 0.12
CA TYR A 77 2.35 -23.30 0.89
C TYR A 77 2.43 -22.27 2.02
N LYS A 78 1.48 -21.31 2.07
CA LYS A 78 1.44 -20.21 3.03
C LYS A 78 2.72 -19.37 3.03
N LYS A 79 3.30 -19.13 1.85
CA LYS A 79 4.57 -18.42 1.67
C LYS A 79 4.53 -17.47 0.49
N TRP A 80 5.35 -16.43 0.56
CA TRP A 80 5.65 -15.55 -0.56
C TRP A 80 6.64 -16.23 -1.50
N LEU A 81 6.27 -16.37 -2.77
CA LEU A 81 7.10 -16.94 -3.83
C LEU A 81 7.46 -15.85 -4.84
N GLY A 82 8.69 -15.92 -5.36
CA GLY A 82 9.18 -15.00 -6.38
C GLY A 82 8.66 -15.35 -7.77
N LEU A 83 8.46 -14.33 -8.58
CA LEU A 83 8.09 -14.43 -9.99
C LEU A 83 9.20 -13.85 -10.86
N THR A 84 9.40 -14.45 -12.02
CA THR A 84 10.15 -13.80 -13.09
C THR A 84 9.31 -12.67 -13.69
N ASN A 85 9.97 -11.72 -14.38
CA ASN A 85 9.25 -10.66 -15.09
C ASN A 85 8.30 -11.22 -16.15
N GLN A 86 8.67 -12.30 -16.82
CA GLN A 86 7.81 -12.98 -17.79
C GLN A 86 6.53 -13.50 -17.14
N GLN A 87 6.65 -14.24 -16.03
CA GLN A 87 5.50 -14.77 -15.29
C GLN A 87 4.60 -13.63 -14.79
N PHE A 88 5.19 -12.53 -14.30
CA PHE A 88 4.41 -11.38 -13.86
C PHE A 88 3.63 -10.74 -15.03
N ASN A 89 4.26 -10.58 -16.20
CA ASN A 89 3.61 -10.01 -17.37
C ASN A 89 2.37 -10.82 -17.79
N GLU A 90 2.50 -12.16 -17.80
CA GLU A 90 1.39 -13.07 -18.12
C GLU A 90 0.21 -12.93 -17.15
N ILE A 91 0.48 -12.79 -15.84
CA ILE A 91 -0.58 -12.66 -14.83
C ILE A 91 -1.09 -11.24 -14.65
N SER A 92 -0.36 -10.22 -15.09
CA SER A 92 -0.67 -8.81 -14.80
C SER A 92 -2.03 -8.36 -15.33
N GLN A 93 -2.46 -8.94 -16.45
CA GLN A 93 -3.76 -8.70 -17.08
C GLN A 93 -4.92 -9.32 -16.28
N ASN A 94 -4.62 -10.27 -15.39
CA ASN A 94 -5.59 -10.99 -14.56
C ASN A 94 -5.57 -10.49 -13.11
N LEU A 95 -4.97 -9.33 -12.84
CA LEU A 95 -4.97 -8.73 -11.51
C LEU A 95 -6.17 -7.81 -11.32
N GLU A 96 -6.95 -8.12 -10.29
CA GLU A 96 -7.97 -7.24 -9.75
C GLU A 96 -7.29 -6.10 -8.96
N ASN A 97 -7.15 -4.96 -9.62
CA ASN A 97 -6.53 -3.76 -9.06
C ASN A 97 -7.35 -2.48 -9.29
N GLN A 98 -8.60 -2.61 -9.74
CA GLN A 98 -9.46 -1.47 -10.09
C GLN A 98 -9.74 -0.54 -8.89
N LEU A 99 -9.76 -1.10 -7.68
CA LEU A 99 -9.95 -0.37 -6.43
C LEU A 99 -8.61 -0.07 -5.73
N MET A 100 -7.51 -0.10 -6.47
CA MET A 100 -6.22 0.38 -6.00
C MET A 100 -6.19 1.90 -6.13
N LYS A 101 -5.89 2.59 -5.03
CA LYS A 101 -5.69 4.04 -5.03
C LYS A 101 -4.31 4.40 -4.49
N ASN A 102 -3.65 5.25 -5.24
CA ASN A 102 -2.37 5.85 -4.90
C ASN A 102 -2.57 7.16 -4.13
N PHE A 103 -1.81 7.32 -3.03
CA PHE A 103 -1.72 8.48 -2.15
C PHE A 103 -0.27 9.00 -2.03
N GLU A 104 0.50 8.96 -3.13
CA GLU A 104 1.90 9.39 -3.19
C GLU A 104 2.11 10.89 -2.99
N VAL A 105 1.10 11.71 -3.28
CA VAL A 105 1.25 13.16 -3.21
C VAL A 105 1.09 13.61 -1.75
N ASP A 106 1.76 14.70 -1.38
CA ASP A 106 1.66 15.24 -0.02
C ASP A 106 0.32 16.01 0.18
N GLU A 107 -0.38 16.32 -0.91
CA GLU A 107 -1.72 16.94 -0.93
C GLU A 107 -2.84 15.94 -0.63
N ASP A 108 -4.02 16.45 -0.25
CA ASP A 108 -5.20 15.64 0.03
C ASP A 108 -5.70 14.91 -1.23
N GLN A 109 -5.65 13.59 -1.18
CA GLN A 109 -6.17 12.71 -2.21
C GLN A 109 -7.31 11.87 -1.67
N PHE A 110 -8.48 12.00 -2.30
CA PHE A 110 -9.70 11.35 -1.83
C PHE A 110 -10.01 10.07 -2.61
N PHE A 111 -10.59 9.11 -1.91
CA PHE A 111 -11.22 7.91 -2.48
C PHE A 111 -12.56 7.67 -1.79
N THR A 112 -13.58 7.29 -2.56
CA THR A 112 -14.93 7.05 -2.04
C THR A 112 -15.45 5.73 -2.60
N LEU A 113 -16.02 4.91 -1.72
CA LEU A 113 -16.69 3.65 -2.07
C LEU A 113 -17.98 3.52 -1.26
N GLY A 114 -19.11 3.82 -1.88
CA GLY A 114 -20.39 3.95 -1.18
C GLY A 114 -20.31 5.05 -0.12
N VAL A 115 -20.62 4.71 1.13
CA VAL A 115 -20.54 5.62 2.28
C VAL A 115 -19.12 5.83 2.80
N ASN A 116 -18.20 4.94 2.45
CA ASN A 116 -16.84 4.93 2.97
C ASN A 116 -15.97 5.93 2.21
N LYS A 117 -15.25 6.78 2.93
CA LYS A 117 -14.37 7.80 2.37
C LYS A 117 -12.99 7.69 3.00
N TRP A 118 -11.96 7.75 2.17
CA TRP A 118 -10.57 7.80 2.58
C TRP A 118 -9.93 9.07 2.04
N MET A 119 -9.05 9.66 2.84
CA MET A 119 -8.16 10.75 2.44
C MET A 119 -6.73 10.30 2.75
N GLY A 120 -5.86 10.30 1.75
CA GLY A 120 -4.43 10.12 1.92
C GLY A 120 -3.69 11.41 1.62
N ASN A 121 -2.69 11.75 2.43
CA ASN A 121 -1.83 12.92 2.24
C ASN A 121 -0.44 12.71 2.88
N ALA A 122 0.32 13.78 3.09
CA ALA A 122 1.64 13.73 3.75
C ALA A 122 1.60 13.15 5.18
N GLU A 123 0.51 13.36 5.92
CA GLU A 123 0.39 13.01 7.33
C GLU A 123 -0.05 11.57 7.55
N GLY A 124 -0.81 10.99 6.62
CA GLY A 124 -1.42 9.71 6.89
C GLY A 124 -2.49 9.24 5.91
N LEU A 125 -3.17 8.19 6.36
CA LEU A 125 -4.45 7.76 5.82
C LEU A 125 -5.52 8.06 6.85
N PHE A 126 -6.57 8.74 6.40
CA PHE A 126 -7.73 9.13 7.19
C PHE A 126 -8.98 8.47 6.63
N TYR A 127 -9.97 8.27 7.51
CA TYR A 127 -11.22 7.61 7.18
C TYR A 127 -12.42 8.35 7.78
N ARG A 128 -13.54 8.32 7.07
CA ARG A 128 -14.88 8.64 7.59
C ARG A 128 -15.95 7.86 6.83
N ASN A 129 -17.10 7.66 7.44
CA ASN A 129 -18.25 6.94 6.86
C ASN A 129 -19.46 7.85 6.59
N ASP A 130 -19.33 9.16 6.85
CA ASP A 130 -20.35 10.15 6.54
C ASP A 130 -19.68 11.49 6.16
N SER A 131 -20.39 12.38 5.48
CA SER A 131 -19.83 13.65 5.00
C SER A 131 -19.66 14.73 6.08
N PHE A 132 -20.37 14.59 7.20
CA PHE A 132 -20.44 15.49 8.33
C PHE A 132 -19.54 15.06 9.50
N SER A 133 -19.08 13.81 9.54
CA SER A 133 -18.09 13.36 10.52
C SER A 133 -16.69 13.92 10.24
N PHE A 134 -15.96 14.11 11.33
CA PHE A 134 -14.53 14.40 11.31
C PHE A 134 -13.74 13.24 10.72
N TRP A 135 -12.64 13.57 10.07
CA TRP A 135 -11.67 12.59 9.58
C TRP A 135 -10.95 11.92 10.74
N ALA A 136 -11.07 10.60 10.86
CA ALA A 136 -10.30 9.81 11.82
C ALA A 136 -8.99 9.35 11.18
N GLN A 137 -7.85 9.71 11.77
CA GLN A 137 -6.54 9.22 11.30
C GLN A 137 -6.42 7.73 11.64
N ARG A 138 -6.19 6.90 10.61
CA ARG A 138 -6.05 5.44 10.75
C ARG A 138 -4.60 5.01 10.70
N VAL A 139 -3.83 5.62 9.79
CA VAL A 139 -2.39 5.42 9.71
C VAL A 139 -1.71 6.76 9.78
N LYS A 140 -0.73 6.88 10.68
CA LYS A 140 0.22 7.99 10.68
C LYS A 140 1.40 7.63 9.80
N LEU A 141 1.72 8.50 8.84
CA LEU A 141 2.94 8.41 8.08
C LEU A 141 4.08 9.04 8.89
N ALA A 142 5.28 8.45 8.79
CA ALA A 142 6.45 9.13 9.31
C ALA A 142 6.67 10.38 8.45
N ALA A 143 6.97 11.52 9.09
CA ALA A 143 7.44 12.67 8.36
C ALA A 143 8.67 12.25 7.54
N LYS A 144 8.75 12.64 6.26
CA LYS A 144 9.99 12.50 5.49
C LYS A 144 11.11 13.07 6.36
N PRO A 145 12.23 12.36 6.59
CA PRO A 145 13.37 13.02 7.18
C PRO A 145 13.68 14.20 6.28
N VAL A 146 13.60 15.41 6.85
CA VAL A 146 14.07 16.62 6.18
C VAL A 146 15.50 16.29 5.79
N LEU A 147 15.76 16.06 4.51
CA LEU A 147 17.10 16.03 4.00
C LEU A 147 17.65 17.41 4.31
N ALA A 148 18.41 17.52 5.40
CA ALA A 148 19.23 18.67 5.66
C ALA A 148 20.10 18.82 4.41
N ARG A 149 19.76 19.79 3.55
CA ARG A 149 20.62 20.22 2.47
C ARG A 149 21.92 20.63 3.14
N ARG A 150 22.90 19.73 3.20
CA ARG A 150 24.29 20.10 3.42
C ARG A 150 24.69 20.88 2.18
N TYR A 151 24.46 22.19 2.22
CA TYR A 151 25.16 23.12 1.35
C TYR A 151 26.63 22.98 1.69
N TYR A 152 27.36 22.19 0.89
CA TYR A 152 28.80 22.31 0.82
C TYR A 152 29.08 23.65 0.14
N THR A 153 29.23 24.71 0.93
CA THR A 153 29.93 25.90 0.47
C THR A 153 31.39 25.49 0.31
N ALA A 154 31.80 25.21 -0.92
CA ALA A 154 33.21 25.29 -1.28
C ALA A 154 33.64 26.74 -1.04
N LYS A 155 34.53 26.96 -0.08
CA LYS A 155 35.27 28.23 0.03
C LYS A 155 36.42 28.21 -0.98
N PRO A 156 36.76 29.37 -1.56
CA PRO A 156 37.76 29.52 -2.62
C PRO A 156 39.18 29.16 -2.16
#